data_AF-A0AAC9S808-F1
#
_entry.id   AF-A0AAC9S808-F1
#
_cell.length_a   1.000
_cell.length_b   1.000
_cell.length_c   1.000
_cell.angle_alpha   90.00
_cell.angle_beta   90.00
_cell.angle_gamma   90.00
#
_symmetry.space_group_name_H-M   'P 1'
#
loop_
_entity.id
_entity.type
_entity.pdbx_description
1 polymer ?
#
loop_
_entity_poly.entity_id
_entity_poly.type
_entity_poly.pdbx_seq_one_letter_code
_entity_poly.pdbx_strand_id
1 'polypeptide(L)'
;MNALADYSARRDVSLSLIAEAAIASFLSPDAEERKEAAITRRLDQIDRRVQRVERDVGIAIETLALFVRFWLNSTPALPESAQAEARAKGLQRYDAFVDALGRRLSKGPKLRQEIADDVPPALPADADDSPSR
;
A
#
# COMPACT_ATOMS: atom_id res chain seq x y z
N MET A 1 -6.44 -43.69 -23.14
CA MET A 1 -5.49 -43.23 -24.18
C MET A 1 -6.19 -42.65 -25.43
N ASN A 2 -7.39 -42.04 -25.33
CA ASN A 2 -8.10 -41.55 -26.53
C ASN A 2 -8.21 -40.01 -26.63
N ALA A 3 -7.84 -39.26 -25.59
CA ALA A 3 -8.03 -37.80 -25.56
C ALA A 3 -7.32 -37.05 -26.71
N LEU A 4 -6.11 -37.49 -27.10
CA LEU A 4 -5.37 -36.91 -28.22
C LEU A 4 -6.00 -37.24 -29.57
N ALA A 5 -6.51 -38.46 -29.73
CA ALA A 5 -7.21 -38.90 -30.95
C ALA A 5 -8.55 -38.17 -31.12
N ASP A 6 -9.30 -38.00 -30.03
CA ASP A 6 -10.55 -37.24 -30.03
C ASP A 6 -10.31 -35.75 -30.35
N TYR A 7 -9.21 -35.17 -29.85
CA TYR A 7 -8.83 -33.79 -30.14
C TYR A 7 -8.37 -33.60 -31.60
N SER A 8 -7.59 -34.55 -32.11
CA SER A 8 -7.18 -34.65 -33.52
C SER A 8 -8.38 -34.69 -34.47
N ALA A 9 -9.34 -35.58 -34.21
CA ALA A 9 -10.55 -35.73 -35.03
C ALA A 9 -11.44 -34.48 -34.99
N ARG A 10 -11.53 -33.78 -33.85
CA ARG A 10 -12.32 -32.54 -33.73
C ARG A 10 -11.69 -31.32 -34.41
N ARG A 11 -10.37 -31.32 -34.60
CA ARG A 11 -9.62 -30.18 -35.16
C ARG A 11 -9.06 -30.44 -36.56
N ASP A 12 -9.31 -31.62 -37.13
CA ASP A 12 -8.81 -32.06 -38.44
C ASP A 12 -7.29 -31.89 -38.61
N VAL A 13 -6.54 -32.22 -37.56
CA VAL A 13 -5.07 -32.14 -37.51
C VAL A 13 -4.51 -33.50 -37.14
N SER A 14 -3.36 -33.87 -37.70
CA SER A 14 -2.78 -35.20 -37.48
C SER A 14 -2.37 -35.41 -36.02
N LEU A 15 -2.53 -36.65 -35.55
CA LEU A 15 -2.18 -37.05 -34.19
C LEU A 15 -0.69 -36.79 -33.88
N SER A 16 0.20 -37.03 -34.86
CA SER A 16 1.64 -36.77 -34.74
C SER A 16 1.94 -35.30 -34.54
N LEU A 17 1.25 -34.41 -35.27
CA LEU A 17 1.46 -32.97 -35.16
C LEU A 17 0.97 -32.42 -33.81
N ILE A 18 -0.13 -32.94 -33.29
CA ILE A 18 -0.61 -32.59 -31.94
C ILE A 18 0.35 -33.12 -30.86
N ALA A 19 0.85 -34.35 -31.01
CA ALA A 19 1.80 -34.93 -30.06
C ALA A 19 3.12 -34.14 -30.04
N GLU A 20 3.64 -33.78 -31.20
CA GLU A 20 4.84 -32.95 -31.34
C GLU A 20 4.65 -31.56 -30.71
N ALA A 21 3.53 -30.88 -31.01
CA ALA A 21 3.22 -29.58 -30.41
C ALA A 21 3.04 -29.66 -28.88
N ALA A 22 2.42 -30.72 -28.37
CA ALA A 22 2.27 -30.93 -26.94
C ALA A 22 3.62 -31.18 -26.25
N ILE A 23 4.51 -31.98 -26.85
CA ILE A 23 5.87 -32.23 -26.34
C ILE A 23 6.70 -30.94 -26.41
N ALA A 24 6.66 -30.21 -27.52
CA ALA A 24 7.35 -28.93 -27.66
C ALA A 24 6.86 -27.91 -26.64
N SER A 25 5.55 -27.84 -26.38
CA SER A 25 4.99 -26.99 -25.33
C SER A 25 5.35 -27.45 -23.92
N PHE A 26 5.45 -28.75 -23.67
CA PHE A 26 5.81 -29.30 -22.36
C PHE A 26 7.29 -29.08 -22.03
N LEU A 27 8.15 -29.18 -23.05
CA LEU A 27 9.59 -28.93 -22.94
C LEU A 27 9.94 -27.44 -23.09
N SER A 28 8.96 -26.58 -23.39
CA SER A 28 9.21 -25.15 -23.52
C SER A 28 9.44 -24.49 -22.16
N PRO A 29 10.53 -23.73 -21.99
CA PRO A 29 10.78 -22.94 -20.79
C PRO A 29 9.78 -21.77 -20.62
N ASP A 30 9.02 -21.41 -21.67
CA ASP A 30 8.15 -20.24 -21.71
C ASP A 30 7.07 -20.25 -20.61
N ALA A 31 6.62 -21.42 -20.18
CA ALA A 31 5.60 -21.53 -19.14
C ALA A 31 6.16 -21.15 -17.76
N GLU A 32 7.39 -21.56 -17.46
CA GLU A 32 8.07 -21.21 -16.20
C GLU A 32 8.56 -19.77 -16.24
N GLU A 33 9.15 -19.31 -17.34
CA GLU A 33 9.57 -17.91 -17.51
C GLU A 33 8.39 -16.93 -17.35
N ARG A 34 7.20 -17.27 -17.88
CA ARG A 34 6.00 -16.44 -17.69
C ARG A 34 5.53 -16.41 -16.24
N LYS A 35 5.63 -17.52 -15.50
CA LYS A 35 5.29 -17.57 -14.07
C LYS A 35 6.29 -16.75 -13.27
N GLU A 36 7.58 -16.92 -13.51
CA GLU A 36 8.65 -16.15 -12.87
C GLU A 36 8.47 -14.65 -13.12
N ALA A 37 8.24 -14.25 -14.37
CA ALA A 37 7.97 -12.84 -14.71
C ALA A 37 6.72 -12.29 -13.99
N ALA A 38 5.66 -13.09 -13.84
CA ALA A 38 4.47 -12.69 -13.10
C ALA A 38 4.74 -12.54 -11.60
N ILE A 39 5.57 -13.41 -11.01
CA ILE A 39 6.00 -13.33 -9.61
C ILE A 39 6.85 -12.07 -9.39
N THR A 40 7.86 -11.83 -10.23
CA THR A 40 8.73 -10.64 -10.14
C THR A 40 7.90 -9.36 -10.20
N ARG A 41 6.98 -9.23 -11.18
CA ARG A 41 6.09 -8.06 -11.28
C ARG A 41 5.23 -7.87 -10.02
N ARG A 42 4.77 -8.96 -9.40
CA ARG A 42 3.99 -8.89 -8.16
C ARG A 42 4.87 -8.45 -6.98
N LEU A 43 6.12 -8.89 -6.92
CA LEU A 43 7.09 -8.45 -5.91
C LEU A 43 7.41 -6.97 -6.07
N ASP A 44 7.67 -6.50 -7.28
CA ASP A 44 7.91 -5.07 -7.56
C ASP A 44 6.71 -4.21 -7.13
N GLN A 45 5.49 -4.69 -7.38
CA GLN A 45 4.28 -3.99 -6.93
C GLN A 45 4.17 -3.95 -5.40
N ILE A 46 4.54 -5.03 -4.72
CA ILE A 46 4.55 -5.08 -3.25
C ILE A 46 5.60 -4.10 -2.70
N ASP A 47 6.80 -4.11 -3.26
CA ASP A 47 7.90 -3.23 -2.84
C ASP A 47 7.50 -1.74 -2.93
N ARG A 48 6.92 -1.33 -4.07
CA ARG A 48 6.38 0.03 -4.23
C ARG A 48 5.28 0.39 -3.23
N ARG A 49 4.45 -0.59 -2.84
CA ARG A 49 3.43 -0.39 -1.81
C ARG A 49 4.04 -0.26 -0.42
N VAL A 50 5.08 -1.04 -0.12
CA VAL A 50 5.82 -0.97 1.15
C VAL A 50 6.51 0.39 1.29
N GLN A 51 7.24 0.84 0.27
CA GLN A 51 7.88 2.16 0.27
C GLN A 51 6.88 3.30 0.49
N ARG A 52 5.68 3.20 -0.09
CA ARG A 52 4.60 4.17 0.16
C ARG A 52 4.15 4.15 1.61
N VAL A 53 3.92 2.97 2.19
CA VAL A 53 3.53 2.82 3.59
C VAL A 53 4.61 3.35 4.53
N GLU A 54 5.88 3.06 4.26
CA GLU A 54 7.01 3.56 5.05
C GLU A 54 7.04 5.09 5.08
N ARG A 55 6.89 5.74 3.92
CA ARG A 55 6.76 7.20 3.84
C ARG A 55 5.56 7.72 4.61
N ASP A 56 4.38 7.11 4.43
CA ASP A 56 3.16 7.56 5.11
C ASP A 56 3.29 7.42 6.65
N VAL A 57 3.96 6.36 7.12
CA VAL A 57 4.29 6.16 8.54
C VAL A 57 5.29 7.22 9.02
N GLY A 58 6.33 7.53 8.23
CA GLY A 58 7.27 8.60 8.54
C GLY A 58 6.56 9.94 8.76
N ILE A 59 5.69 10.33 7.83
CA ILE A 59 4.88 11.56 7.93
C ILE A 59 3.99 11.54 9.18
N ALA A 60 3.37 10.40 9.51
CA ALA A 60 2.55 10.27 10.70
C ALA A 60 3.37 10.44 12.00
N ILE A 61 4.59 9.89 12.05
CA ILE A 61 5.52 10.04 13.18
C ILE A 61 5.94 11.49 13.34
N GLU A 62 6.34 12.17 12.26
CA GLU A 62 6.73 13.58 12.28
C GLU A 62 5.56 14.47 12.75
N THR A 63 4.35 14.22 12.24
CA THR A 63 3.14 14.95 12.63
C THR A 63 2.84 14.76 14.12
N LEU A 64 2.96 13.53 14.64
CA LEU A 64 2.77 13.25 16.06
C LEU A 64 3.83 13.95 16.92
N ALA A 65 5.10 13.93 16.49
CA ALA A 65 6.18 14.62 17.19
C ALA A 65 5.92 16.14 17.28
N LEU A 66 5.49 16.76 16.18
CA LEU A 66 5.11 18.17 16.15
C LEU A 66 3.91 18.45 17.06
N PHE A 67 2.89 17.59 17.03
CA PHE A 67 1.72 17.70 17.91
C PHE A 67 2.12 17.63 19.40
N VAL A 68 2.95 16.65 19.79
CA VAL A 68 3.43 16.51 21.18
C VAL A 68 4.25 17.72 21.60
N ARG A 69 5.15 18.21 20.73
CA ARG A 69 5.95 19.42 21.00
C ARG A 69 5.06 20.64 21.19
N PHE A 70 4.07 20.83 20.31
CA PHE A 70 3.10 21.91 20.43
C PHE A 70 2.31 21.79 21.75
N TRP A 71 1.81 20.58 22.07
CA TRP A 71 1.05 20.33 23.28
C TRP A 71 1.84 20.67 24.56
N LEU A 72 3.12 20.27 24.64
CA LEU A 72 3.99 20.58 25.79
C LEU A 72 4.26 22.08 25.94
N ASN A 73 4.39 22.80 24.83
CA ASN A 73 4.66 24.24 24.85
C ASN A 73 3.40 25.09 25.11
N SER A 74 2.23 24.61 24.70
CA SER A 74 0.98 25.37 24.76
C SER A 74 0.08 25.04 25.95
N THR A 75 0.37 23.97 26.71
CA THR A 75 -0.44 23.56 27.86
C THR A 75 0.21 24.03 29.17
N PRO A 76 -0.28 25.12 29.79
CA PRO A 76 0.24 25.56 31.08
C PRO A 76 -0.01 24.52 32.17
N ALA A 77 0.96 24.36 33.08
CA ALA A 77 0.81 23.47 34.23
C ALA A 77 -0.33 23.95 35.13
N LEU A 78 -1.20 23.01 35.53
CA LEU A 78 -2.33 23.31 36.40
C LEU A 78 -1.89 23.39 37.87
N PRO A 79 -2.52 24.26 38.68
CA PRO A 79 -2.36 24.24 40.13
C PRO A 79 -2.66 22.86 40.70
N GLU A 80 -1.94 22.45 41.74
CA GLU A 80 -2.03 21.10 42.31
C GLU A 80 -3.46 20.73 42.76
N SER A 81 -4.21 21.71 43.27
CA SER A 81 -5.62 21.57 43.66
C SER A 81 -6.55 21.18 42.50
N ALA A 82 -6.22 21.55 41.26
CA ALA A 82 -7.02 21.27 40.07
C ALA A 82 -6.57 20.01 39.31
N GLN A 83 -5.42 19.41 39.67
CA GLN A 83 -4.85 18.30 38.92
C GLN A 83 -5.73 17.05 38.96
N ALA A 84 -6.33 16.73 40.12
CA ALA A 84 -7.18 15.53 40.25
C ALA A 84 -8.42 15.63 39.36
N GLU A 85 -9.11 16.78 39.38
CA GLU A 85 -10.28 17.03 38.53
C GLU A 85 -9.92 17.04 37.04
N ALA A 86 -8.80 17.68 36.68
CA ALA A 86 -8.33 17.72 35.30
C ALA A 86 -7.95 16.34 34.76
N ARG A 87 -7.29 15.50 35.58
CA ARG A 87 -6.99 14.10 35.24
C ARG A 87 -8.28 13.29 35.04
N ALA A 88 -9.26 13.45 35.92
CA ALA A 88 -10.56 12.77 35.79
C ALA A 88 -11.30 13.18 34.51
N LYS A 89 -11.37 14.47 34.19
CA LYS A 89 -11.94 14.96 32.93
C LYS A 89 -11.15 14.51 31.70
N GLY A 90 -9.83 14.45 31.81
CA GLY A 90 -8.95 13.94 30.76
C GLY A 90 -9.28 12.49 30.41
N LEU A 91 -9.44 11.63 31.42
CA LEU A 91 -9.82 10.23 31.23
C LEU A 91 -11.20 10.10 30.57
N GLN A 92 -12.20 10.85 31.06
CA GLN A 92 -13.54 10.85 30.44
C GLN A 92 -13.52 11.27 28.96
N ARG A 93 -12.71 12.28 28.61
CA ARG A 93 -12.53 12.71 27.21
C ARG A 93 -11.83 11.65 26.36
N TYR A 94 -10.85 10.95 26.94
CA TYR A 94 -10.16 9.86 26.26
C TYR A 94 -11.10 8.70 25.96
N ASP A 95 -11.90 8.26 26.93
CA ASP A 95 -12.88 7.19 26.73
C ASP A 95 -13.89 7.56 25.63
N ALA A 96 -14.43 8.79 25.67
CA ALA A 96 -15.33 9.29 24.63
C ALA A 96 -14.66 9.34 23.23
N PHE A 97 -13.37 9.68 23.18
CA PHE A 97 -12.59 9.64 21.94
C PHE A 97 -12.42 8.22 21.43
N VAL A 98 -12.06 7.26 22.29
CA VAL A 98 -11.90 5.83 21.93
C VAL A 98 -13.22 5.29 21.37
N ASP A 99 -14.34 5.60 22.02
CA ASP A 99 -15.67 5.23 21.55
C ASP A 99 -16.00 5.84 20.18
N ALA A 100 -15.72 7.13 19.98
CA ALA A 100 -15.93 7.81 18.70
C ALA A 100 -15.05 7.22 17.59
N LEU A 101 -13.79 6.92 17.89
CA LEU A 101 -12.85 6.28 16.98
C LEU A 101 -13.33 4.86 16.60
N GLY A 102 -13.75 4.06 17.58
CA GLY A 102 -14.28 2.72 17.35
C GLY A 102 -15.50 2.73 16.44
N ARG A 103 -16.44 3.67 16.66
CA ARG A 103 -17.58 3.88 15.76
C ARG A 103 -17.15 4.25 14.35
N ARG A 104 -16.19 5.16 14.21
CA ARG A 104 -15.68 5.60 12.91
C ARG A 104 -14.98 4.46 12.16
N LEU A 105 -14.16 3.66 12.82
CA LEU A 105 -13.51 2.50 12.21
C LEU A 105 -14.50 1.42 11.79
N SER A 106 -15.61 1.27 12.52
CA SER A 106 -16.64 0.27 12.21
C SER A 106 -17.59 0.68 11.09
N LYS A 107 -17.83 1.99 10.89
CA LYS A 107 -18.92 2.50 10.04
C LYS A 107 -18.54 3.61 9.06
N GLY A 108 -17.36 4.22 9.17
CA GLY A 108 -16.96 5.39 8.38
C GLY A 108 -16.05 5.06 7.19
N PRO A 109 -15.97 5.96 6.18
CA PRO A 109 -14.93 5.88 5.16
C PRO A 109 -13.55 5.91 5.83
N LYS A 110 -12.56 5.22 5.22
CA LYS A 110 -11.20 5.24 5.77
C LYS A 110 -10.70 6.67 5.76
N LEU A 111 -10.00 7.14 6.80
CA LEU A 111 -9.43 8.49 6.86
C LEU A 111 -8.64 8.86 5.58
N ARG A 112 -7.97 7.87 4.96
CA ARG A 112 -7.27 8.00 3.67
C ARG A 112 -8.16 8.37 2.47
N GLN A 113 -9.48 8.22 2.56
CA GLN A 113 -10.43 8.61 1.52
C GLN A 113 -10.90 10.07 1.67
N GLU A 114 -10.70 10.67 2.84
CA GLU A 114 -11.03 12.07 3.11
C GLU A 114 -9.82 12.99 2.86
N ILE A 115 -8.61 12.45 2.93
CA ILE A 115 -7.37 13.14 2.59
C ILE A 115 -7.10 12.86 1.10
N ALA A 116 -7.39 13.82 0.22
CA ALA A 116 -7.10 13.69 -1.21
C ALA A 116 -5.61 13.39 -1.44
N ASP A 117 -5.30 12.35 -2.21
CA ASP A 117 -3.94 11.94 -2.61
C ASP A 117 -3.28 12.92 -3.61
N ASP A 118 -3.65 14.20 -3.61
CA ASP A 118 -3.08 15.19 -4.53
C ASP A 118 -1.84 15.85 -3.91
N VAL A 119 -0.76 15.09 -3.83
CA VAL A 119 0.59 15.66 -3.78
C VAL A 119 1.31 15.25 -5.06
N PRO A 120 1.36 16.12 -6.08
CA PRO A 120 2.18 15.88 -7.26
C PRO A 120 3.63 15.60 -6.81
N PRO A 121 4.30 14.58 -7.37
CA PRO A 121 5.73 14.42 -7.11
C PRO A 121 6.43 15.73 -7.50
N ALA A 122 7.21 16.28 -6.57
CA ALA A 122 8.08 17.40 -6.89
C ALA A 122 8.92 17.00 -8.11
N LEU A 123 8.66 17.68 -9.23
CA LEU A 123 9.48 17.53 -10.44
C LEU A 123 10.94 17.75 -10.02
N PRO A 124 11.87 16.91 -10.49
CA PRO A 124 13.27 17.12 -10.19
C PRO A 124 13.65 18.50 -10.69
N ALA A 125 13.97 19.38 -9.74
CA ALA A 125 14.63 20.63 -10.02
C ALA A 125 16.05 20.25 -10.41
N ASP A 126 16.33 20.18 -11.72
CA ASP A 126 17.67 20.37 -12.24
C ASP A 126 17.66 20.73 -13.72
N ALA A 127 18.58 21.65 -14.03
CA ALA A 127 19.04 22.12 -15.34
C ALA A 127 18.17 23.14 -16.10
N ASP A 128 18.34 24.43 -15.80
CA ASP A 128 19.15 25.30 -16.69
C ASP A 128 19.49 26.62 -15.98
N ASP A 129 20.56 26.61 -15.17
CA ASP A 129 21.31 27.83 -14.87
C ASP A 129 22.53 27.84 -15.80
N SER A 130 22.42 28.60 -16.87
CA SER A 130 23.58 29.07 -17.65
C SER A 130 23.34 30.53 -18.02
N PRO A 131 24.02 31.49 -17.35
CA PRO A 131 24.01 32.86 -17.80
C PRO A 131 24.95 32.97 -19.00
N SER A 132 24.37 33.24 -20.17
CA SER A 132 25.10 33.64 -21.37
C SER A 132 25.98 34.85 -21.07
N ARG A 133 27.29 34.70 -21.21
CA ARG A 133 28.28 35.78 -21.31
C ARG A 133 29.16 35.56 -22.52
#